data_AF-L8HSJ0-F1
#
_entry.id   AF-L8HSJ0-F1
#
_cell.length_a   1.000
_cell.length_b   1.000
_cell.length_c   1.000
_cell.angle_alpha   90.00
_cell.angle_beta   90.00
_cell.angle_gamma   90.00
#
_symmetry.space_group_name_H-M   'P 1'
#
loop_
_entity.id
_entity.type
_entity.pdbx_description
1 polymer ?
#
loop_
_entity_poly.entity_id
_entity_poly.type
_entity_poly.pdbx_seq_one_letter_code
_entity_poly.pdbx_strand_id
1 'polypeptide(L)'
;MLNVIGRKYKQHFPEILSRASERVELVFGLELKEVDCSRNIYTLVNKFSLGVEEGSSDEEELPKSGLLMALLGIIFTKGNRASEEEIWDFLNVL
;
A
#
# COMPACT_ATOMS: atom_id res chain seq x y z
N MET A 1 -10.02 14.51 -5.87
CA MET A 1 -9.23 14.55 -4.61
C MET A 1 -9.23 15.91 -3.91
N LEU A 2 -9.02 17.04 -4.59
CA LEU A 2 -8.98 18.39 -3.97
C LEU A 2 -10.25 18.84 -3.20
N ASN A 3 -11.41 18.23 -3.47
CA ASN A 3 -12.66 18.52 -2.75
C ASN A 3 -12.71 17.88 -1.36
N VAL A 4 -11.93 16.83 -1.12
CA VAL A 4 -11.83 16.14 0.18
C VAL A 4 -10.86 16.88 1.10
N ILE A 5 -9.88 17.58 0.52
CA ILE A 5 -8.90 18.36 1.27
C ILE A 5 -9.52 19.70 1.69
N GLY A 6 -9.45 20.02 2.98
CA GLY A 6 -9.91 21.29 3.52
C GLY A 6 -9.25 22.48 2.80
N ARG A 7 -10.01 23.57 2.59
CA ARG A 7 -9.55 24.73 1.78
C ARG A 7 -8.18 25.27 2.16
N LYS A 8 -7.83 25.23 3.45
CA LYS A 8 -6.54 25.69 4.00
C LYS A 8 -5.35 24.87 3.53
N TYR A 9 -5.53 23.58 3.25
CA TYR A 9 -4.45 22.65 2.89
C TYR A 9 -4.34 22.38 1.39
N LYS A 10 -5.16 23.06 0.57
CA LYS A 10 -5.13 22.88 -0.91
C LYS A 10 -3.76 23.19 -1.51
N GLN A 11 -3.02 24.14 -0.95
CA GLN A 11 -1.66 24.47 -1.40
C GLN A 11 -0.66 23.36 -1.08
N HIS A 12 -0.90 22.57 -0.04
CA HIS A 12 -0.09 21.42 0.37
C HIS A 12 -0.57 20.10 -0.27
N PHE A 13 -1.53 20.16 -1.19
CA PHE A 13 -2.08 18.97 -1.85
C PHE A 13 -0.99 18.06 -2.44
N PRO A 14 0.03 18.56 -3.16
CA PRO A 14 1.06 17.69 -3.73
C PRO A 14 1.83 16.91 -2.66
N GLU A 15 2.16 17.56 -1.54
CA GLU A 15 2.87 16.91 -0.43
C GLU A 15 1.97 15.89 0.29
N ILE A 16 0.70 16.23 0.50
CA ILE A 16 -0.28 15.31 1.10
C ILE A 16 -0.48 14.08 0.21
N LEU A 17 -0.62 14.29 -1.10
CA LEU A 17 -0.77 13.21 -2.06
C LEU A 17 0.47 12.32 -2.08
N SER A 18 1.66 12.91 -2.09
CA SER A 18 2.93 12.17 -2.05
C SER A 18 3.03 11.30 -0.79
N ARG A 19 2.79 11.88 0.40
CA ARG A 19 2.83 11.12 1.66
C ARG A 19 1.75 10.05 1.73
N ALA A 20 0.55 10.34 1.22
CA ALA A 20 -0.53 9.36 1.16
C ALA A 20 -0.17 8.21 0.22
N SER A 21 0.42 8.50 -0.95
CA SER A 21 0.84 7.47 -1.90
C SER A 21 1.93 6.55 -1.33
N GLU A 22 2.93 7.09 -0.64
CA GLU A 22 3.94 6.30 0.07
C GLU A 22 3.30 5.39 1.13
N ARG A 23 2.36 5.91 1.92
CA ARG A 23 1.69 5.13 2.97
C ARG A 23 0.83 4.03 2.38
N VAL A 24 0.12 4.30 1.30
CA VAL A 24 -0.72 3.32 0.60
C VAL A 24 0.13 2.20 0.00
N GLU A 25 1.32 2.53 -0.51
CA GLU A 25 2.28 1.54 -0.98
C GLU A 25 2.83 0.67 0.15
N LEU A 26 3.32 1.30 1.22
CA LEU A 26 3.97 0.58 2.33
C LEU A 26 3.00 -0.30 3.13
N VAL A 27 1.78 0.17 3.37
CA VAL A 27 0.81 -0.52 4.23
C VAL A 27 -0.02 -1.52 3.43
N PHE A 28 -0.51 -1.12 2.25
CA PHE A 28 -1.45 -1.92 1.47
C PHE A 28 -0.82 -2.59 0.25
N GLY A 29 0.43 -2.27 -0.08
CA GLY A 29 1.08 -2.78 -1.30
C GLY A 29 0.50 -2.20 -2.59
N LEU A 30 -0.21 -1.06 -2.49
CA LEU A 30 -0.87 -0.43 -3.62
C LEU A 30 -0.07 0.78 -4.13
N GLU A 31 0.13 0.86 -5.44
CA GLU A 31 0.77 1.98 -6.11
C GLU A 31 -0.27 2.90 -6.73
N LEU A 32 -0.13 4.21 -6.50
CA LEU A 32 -0.95 5.22 -7.16
C LEU A 32 -0.34 5.55 -8.52
N LYS A 33 -1.00 5.10 -9.60
CA LYS A 33 -0.54 5.30 -10.97
C LYS A 33 -1.42 6.31 -11.71
N GLU A 34 -0.79 7.26 -12.39
CA GLU A 34 -1.49 8.18 -13.27
C GLU A 34 -1.85 7.50 -14.59
N VAL A 35 -3.12 7.58 -14.98
CA VAL A 35 -3.66 7.00 -16.22
C VAL A 35 -3.83 8.07 -17.30
N ASP A 36 -4.16 9.30 -16.89
CA ASP A 36 -4.33 10.43 -17.80
C ASP A 36 -3.87 11.74 -17.13
N CYS A 37 -2.72 12.25 -17.59
CA CYS A 37 -2.13 13.50 -17.12
C CYS A 37 -2.96 14.74 -17.49
N SER A 38 -3.74 14.69 -18.58
CA SER A 38 -4.54 15.84 -19.03
C SER A 38 -5.74 16.08 -18.11
N ARG A 39 -6.26 15.01 -17.52
CA ARG A 39 -7.42 15.03 -16.63
C ARG A 39 -7.08 14.78 -15.16
N ASN A 40 -5.80 14.54 -14.85
CA ASN A 40 -5.33 14.16 -13.51
C ASN A 40 -6.10 12.95 -12.97
N ILE A 41 -6.22 11.91 -13.80
CA ILE A 41 -6.91 10.66 -13.44
C ILE A 41 -5.86 9.67 -12.94
N TYR A 42 -6.10 9.15 -11.74
CA TYR A 42 -5.23 8.18 -11.08
C TYR A 42 -5.99 6.89 -10.80
N THR A 43 -5.27 5.78 -10.79
CA THR A 43 -5.76 4.46 -10.41
C THR A 43 -4.83 3.86 -9.37
N LEU A 44 -5.38 3.01 -8.50
CA LEU A 44 -4.59 2.21 -7.56
C LEU A 44 -4.38 0.84 -8.17
N VAL A 45 -3.12 0.44 -8.31
CA VAL A 45 -2.75 -0.89 -8.80
C VAL A 45 -2.02 -1.65 -7.70
N ASN A 46 -2.22 -2.96 -7.62
CA ASN A 46 -1.41 -3.80 -6.76
C ASN A 46 0.02 -3.86 -7.32
N LYS A 47 0.98 -3.32 -6.56
CA LYS A 47 2.39 -3.24 -6.96
C LYS A 47 3.03 -4.63 -7.04
N PHE A 48 2.52 -5.58 -6.26
CA PHE A 48 3.10 -6.89 -6.06
C PHE A 48 2.21 -8.00 -6.61
N SER A 49 1.46 -7.73 -7.68
CA SER A 49 0.52 -8.69 -8.30
C SER A 49 1.10 -10.12 -8.38
N LEU A 50 0.78 -10.93 -7.37
CA LEU A 50 1.37 -12.25 -7.15
C LEU A 50 0.66 -13.34 -7.96
N GLY A 51 -0.16 -12.96 -8.95
CA GLY A 51 -1.06 -13.87 -9.66
C GLY A 51 -2.15 -14.48 -8.78
N VAL A 52 -2.22 -14.10 -7.50
CA VAL A 52 -3.34 -14.40 -6.61
C VAL A 52 -4.44 -13.45 -7.02
N GLU A 53 -5.36 -13.91 -7.85
CA GLU A 53 -6.65 -13.24 -8.02
C GLU A 53 -7.28 -13.14 -6.62
N GLU A 54 -7.21 -11.96 -6.00
CA GLU A 54 -8.12 -11.61 -4.91
C GLU A 54 -9.51 -11.69 -5.55
N GLY A 55 -10.15 -12.84 -5.34
CA GLY A 55 -11.49 -13.11 -5.82
C GLY A 55 -12.38 -11.93 -5.45
N SER A 56 -13.20 -11.52 -6.40
CA SER A 56 -14.23 -10.50 -6.25
C SER A 56 -15.21 -10.87 -5.14
N SER A 57 -14.83 -10.68 -3.88
CA SER A 57 -15.78 -10.51 -2.79
C SER A 57 -15.96 -9.02 -2.63
N ASP A 58 -17.19 -8.55 -2.86
CA ASP A 58 -17.68 -7.18 -2.61
C ASP A 58 -17.56 -6.74 -1.13
N GLU A 59 -16.74 -7.41 -0.32
CA GLU A 59 -16.47 -7.04 1.05
C GLU A 59 -15.28 -6.08 1.10
N GLU A 60 -15.38 -5.07 1.95
CA GLU A 60 -14.35 -4.05 2.23
C GLU A 60 -13.08 -4.64 2.86
N GLU A 61 -12.56 -5.75 2.33
CA GLU A 61 -11.31 -6.33 2.79
C GLU A 61 -10.15 -5.44 2.37
N LEU A 62 -9.36 -5.03 3.37
CA LEU A 62 -8.14 -4.27 3.13
C LEU A 62 -7.16 -5.14 2.33
N PRO A 63 -6.47 -4.56 1.31
CA PRO A 63 -5.49 -5.29 0.52
C PRO A 63 -4.42 -5.89 1.43
N LYS A 64 -4.29 -7.22 1.44
CA LYS A 64 -3.33 -7.94 2.30
C LYS A 64 -1.92 -7.95 1.69
N SER A 65 -1.76 -7.42 0.49
CA SER A 65 -0.52 -7.48 -0.29
C SER A 65 0.66 -6.76 0.38
N GLY A 66 0.42 -5.63 1.06
CA GLY A 66 1.47 -4.92 1.80
C GLY A 66 2.01 -5.72 2.98
N LEU A 67 1.11 -6.28 3.80
CA LEU A 67 1.48 -7.15 4.92
C LEU A 67 2.22 -8.41 4.43
N LEU A 68 1.74 -9.03 3.36
CA LEU A 68 2.39 -10.19 2.76
C LEU A 68 3.82 -9.86 2.31
N MET A 69 4.04 -8.70 1.69
CA MET A 69 5.39 -8.27 1.30
C MET A 69 6.29 -7.98 2.50
N ALA A 70 5.77 -7.41 3.57
CA ALA A 70 6.52 -7.20 4.81
C ALA A 70 6.97 -8.55 5.41
N LEU A 71 6.07 -9.55 5.44
CA LEU A 71 6.36 -10.90 5.89
C LEU A 71 7.40 -11.61 5.00
N LEU A 72 7.27 -11.50 3.69
CA LEU A 72 8.27 -12.03 2.75
C LEU A 72 9.63 -11.35 2.94
N GLY A 73 9.64 -10.05 3.21
CA GLY A 73 10.85 -9.28 3.50
C GLY A 73 11.59 -9.78 4.75
N ILE A 74 10.90 -10.01 5.86
CA ILE A 74 11.54 -10.53 7.08
C ILE A 74 12.05 -11.96 6.89
N ILE A 75 11.30 -12.83 6.20
CA ILE A 75 11.74 -14.19 5.87
C ILE A 75 13.01 -14.15 5.00
N PHE A 76 13.03 -13.28 4.00
CA PHE A 76 14.18 -13.12 3.09
C PHE A 76 15.42 -12.63 3.83
N THR A 77 15.30 -11.60 4.67
CA THR A 77 16.44 -11.05 5.44
C THR A 77 17.03 -12.06 6.44
N LYS A 78 16.25 -13.06 6.85
CA LYS A 78 16.69 -14.17 7.73
C LYS A 78 17.25 -15.38 6.96
N GLY A 79 17.44 -15.29 5.65
CA GLY A 79 17.98 -16.38 4.83
C GLY A 79 16.92 -17.38 4.36
N ASN A 80 15.73 -16.87 4.02
CA ASN A 80 14.55 -17.62 3.55
C ASN A 80 13.90 -18.53 4.61
N ARG A 81 14.18 -18.29 5.89
CA ARG A 81 13.55 -18.99 7.02
C ARG A 81 13.53 -18.07 8.24
N ALA A 82 12.36 -17.92 8.85
CA ALA A 82 12.17 -17.22 10.12
C ALA A 82 11.33 -18.10 11.05
N SER A 83 11.56 -18.02 12.37
CA SER A 83 10.66 -18.66 13.34
C SER A 83 9.37 -17.87 13.48
N GLU A 84 8.32 -18.50 14.01
CA GLU A 84 7.06 -17.82 14.29
C GLU A 84 7.25 -16.68 15.30
N GLU A 85 8.08 -16.88 16.33
CA GLU A 85 8.42 -15.85 17.32
C GLU A 85 9.04 -14.61 16.67
N GLU A 86 9.98 -14.79 15.74
CA GLU A 86 10.61 -13.67 15.02
C GLU A 86 9.62 -12.90 14.13
N ILE A 87 8.66 -13.61 13.54
CA ILE A 87 7.60 -13.00 12.74
C ILE A 87 6.65 -12.20 13.66
N TRP A 88 6.25 -12.75 14.80
CA TRP A 88 5.41 -12.05 15.77
C TRP A 88 6.09 -10.81 16.35
N ASP A 89 7.37 -10.90 16.71
CA ASP A 89 8.15 -9.77 17.20
C ASP A 89 8.21 -8.64 16.15
N PHE A 90 8.38 -8.99 14.88
CA PHE A 90 8.34 -8.01 13.79
C PHE A 90 6.95 -7.38 13.63
N LEU A 91 5.89 -8.18 13.63
CA LEU A 91 4.51 -7.70 13.51
C LEU A 91 4.08 -6.82 14.68
N ASN A 92 4.60 -7.06 15.89
CA ASN A 92 4.33 -6.24 17.07
C ASN A 92 4.97 -4.84 17.01
N VAL A 93 6.01 -4.66 16.19
CA VAL A 93 6.71 -3.38 15.99
C VAL A 93 6.10 -2.57 14.83
N LEU A 94 5.41 -3.25 13.90
CA LEU A 94 4.83 -2.69 12.69
C LEU A 94 3.59 -1.81 12.99
#